data_AF-A0A1I7YP88-F1
#
_entry.id   AF-A0A1I7YP88-F1
#
_cell.length_a   1.000
_cell.length_b   1.000
_cell.length_c   1.000
_cell.angle_alpha   90.00
_cell.angle_beta   90.00
_cell.angle_gamma   90.00
#
_symmetry.space_group_name_H-M   'P 1'
#
loop_
_entity.id
_entity.type
_entity.pdbx_description
1 polymer ?
#
loop_
_entity_poly.entity_id
_entity_poly.type
_entity_poly.pdbx_seq_one_letter_code
_entity_poly.pdbx_strand_id
1 'polypeptide(L)'
;MLSTNVVLATLVAIVLVAVGTCQEPDEEFDPLAAHGGIFRNLDWTPAELARISQYHALAEYHQLIEFVKDKVRNSDVDFVTRQRIGKFLKMKRPPSVLRTLLTKKEKHK
;
A
#
# COMPACT_ATOMS: atom_id res chain seq x y z
N MET A 1 7.70 46.23 36.10
CA MET A 1 8.83 45.34 35.75
C MET A 1 8.36 43.91 35.92
N LEU A 2 8.23 43.13 34.84
CA LEU A 2 7.95 41.70 34.97
C LEU A 2 9.22 41.01 35.51
N SER A 3 9.08 40.12 36.48
CA SER A 3 10.21 39.36 37.00
C SER A 3 10.71 38.37 35.95
N THR A 4 12.03 38.16 35.91
CA THR A 4 12.71 37.23 35.00
C THR A 4 12.11 35.83 35.02
N ASN A 5 11.59 35.39 36.17
CA ASN A 5 10.93 34.10 36.35
C ASN A 5 9.60 34.00 35.59
N VAL A 6 8.84 35.09 35.48
CA VAL A 6 7.56 35.11 34.74
C VAL A 6 7.81 35.04 33.24
N VAL A 7 8.85 35.73 32.75
CA VAL A 7 9.25 35.71 31.34
C VAL A 7 9.77 34.32 30.92
N LEU A 8 10.56 33.68 31.79
CA LEU A 8 11.05 32.33 31.54
C LEU A 8 9.91 31.30 31.51
N ALA A 9 8.97 31.39 32.46
CA ALA A 9 7.81 30.49 32.50
C ALA A 9 6.90 30.65 31.27
N THR A 10 6.70 31.88 30.79
CA THR A 10 5.92 32.12 29.56
C THR A 10 6.62 31.59 28.32
N LEU A 11 7.94 31.77 28.21
CA LEU A 11 8.71 31.19 27.09
C LEU A 11 8.65 29.66 27.07
N VAL A 12 8.78 29.01 28.24
CA VAL A 12 8.67 27.55 28.35
C VAL A 12 7.27 27.07 27.98
N ALA A 13 6.22 27.77 28.43
CA ALA A 13 4.84 27.44 28.08
C ALA A 13 4.57 27.56 26.57
N ILE A 14 5.10 28.60 25.92
CA ILE A 14 4.97 28.80 24.46
C ILE A 14 5.68 27.68 23.69
N VAL A 15 6.88 27.28 24.11
CA VAL A 15 7.63 26.17 23.49
C VAL A 15 6.88 24.85 23.66
N LEU A 16 6.31 24.57 24.84
CA LEU A 16 5.53 23.36 25.09
C LEU A 16 4.26 23.28 24.22
N VAL A 17 3.55 24.40 24.03
CA VAL A 17 2.37 24.46 23.15
C VAL A 17 2.77 24.29 21.69
N ALA A 18 3.87 24.90 21.24
CA ALA A 18 4.35 24.78 19.88
C ALA A 18 4.77 23.34 19.51
N VAL A 19 5.34 22.59 20.46
CA VAL A 19 5.71 21.18 20.26
C VAL A 19 4.48 20.26 20.27
N GLY A 20 3.45 20.58 21.05
CA GLY A 20 2.22 19.78 21.15
C GLY A 20 1.29 19.86 19.93
N THR A 21 1.46 20.85 19.05
CA THR A 21 0.64 21.00 17.82
C THR A 21 1.26 20.41 16.56
N CYS A 22 2.45 19.80 16.65
CA CYS A 22 3.09 19.08 15.54
C CYS A 22 2.67 17.60 15.48
N GLN A 23 1.42 17.30 15.86
CA GLN A 23 0.84 15.99 15.61
C GLN A 23 0.24 16.05 14.21
N GLU A 24 0.99 15.58 13.20
CA GLU A 24 0.37 15.26 11.92
C GLU A 24 -0.80 14.31 12.21
N PRO A 25 -1.96 14.47 11.57
CA PRO A 25 -3.03 13.51 11.72
C PRO A 25 -2.42 12.15 11.43
N ASP A 26 -2.50 11.22 12.38
CA ASP A 26 -2.13 9.83 12.16
C ASP A 26 -2.97 9.34 10.97
N GLU A 27 -2.41 9.43 9.75
CA GLU A 27 -3.06 8.90 8.56
C GLU A 27 -3.23 7.42 8.83
N GLU A 28 -4.47 7.01 9.09
CA GLU A 28 -4.82 5.63 9.34
C GLU A 28 -4.24 4.78 8.21
N PHE A 29 -3.37 3.83 8.58
CA PHE A 29 -2.65 3.03 7.60
C PHE A 29 -3.65 2.27 6.72
N ASP A 30 -3.76 2.71 5.46
CA ASP A 30 -4.57 2.03 4.46
C ASP A 30 -3.69 1.13 3.59
N PRO A 31 -3.75 -0.22 3.76
CA PRO A 31 -2.97 -1.15 2.96
C PRO A 31 -3.32 -1.09 1.45
N LEU A 32 -4.48 -0.53 1.10
CA LEU A 32 -4.94 -0.39 -0.27
C LEU A 32 -4.57 0.96 -0.90
N ALA A 33 -3.92 1.87 -0.16
CA ALA A 33 -3.41 3.13 -0.71
C ALA A 33 -2.32 2.91 -1.77
N ALA A 34 -1.65 1.75 -1.74
CA ALA A 34 -0.64 1.37 -2.71
C ALA A 34 -1.15 1.49 -4.15
N HIS A 35 -0.25 1.85 -5.07
CA HIS A 35 -0.55 2.00 -6.49
C HIS A 35 -1.67 3.01 -6.78
N GLY A 36 -1.82 4.03 -5.93
CA GLY A 36 -2.80 5.10 -6.09
C GLY A 36 -4.23 4.65 -5.83
N GLY A 37 -4.42 3.69 -4.91
CA GLY A 37 -5.76 3.25 -4.49
C GLY A 37 -6.51 2.42 -5.53
N ILE A 38 -5.85 1.95 -6.61
CA ILE A 38 -6.52 1.30 -7.75
C ILE A 38 -7.30 0.04 -7.37
N PHE A 39 -6.94 -0.59 -6.25
CA PHE A 39 -7.57 -1.82 -5.76
C PHE A 39 -8.59 -1.57 -4.63
N ARG A 40 -8.83 -0.32 -4.21
CA ARG A 40 -9.81 0.03 -3.17
C ARG A 40 -11.25 -0.31 -3.55
N ASN A 41 -11.55 -0.31 -4.86
CA ASN A 41 -12.89 -0.61 -5.39
C ASN A 41 -13.23 -2.11 -5.43
N LEU A 42 -12.37 -2.97 -4.89
CA LEU A 42 -12.63 -4.41 -4.81
C LEU A 42 -12.86 -4.78 -3.34
N ASP A 43 -13.89 -5.58 -3.10
CA ASP A 43 -14.26 -6.04 -1.75
C ASP A 43 -13.30 -7.13 -1.25
N TRP A 44 -12.11 -6.73 -0.83
CA TRP A 44 -11.10 -7.65 -0.32
C TRP A 44 -11.44 -8.15 1.08
N THR A 45 -11.34 -9.47 1.26
CA THR A 45 -11.35 -10.08 2.58
C THR A 45 -9.94 -10.06 3.18
N PRO A 46 -9.81 -10.10 4.53
CA PRO A 46 -8.50 -10.17 5.19
C PRO A 46 -7.62 -11.34 4.70
N ALA A 47 -8.23 -12.50 4.40
CA ALA A 47 -7.52 -13.66 3.88
C ALA A 47 -6.95 -13.43 2.47
N GLU A 48 -7.68 -12.72 1.61
CA GLU A 48 -7.20 -12.36 0.27
C GLU A 48 -6.07 -11.33 0.35
N LEU A 49 -6.16 -10.35 1.24
CA LEU A 49 -5.09 -9.37 1.48
C LEU A 49 -3.82 -10.04 2.00
N ALA A 50 -3.95 -10.98 2.95
CA ALA A 50 -2.82 -11.77 3.43
C ALA A 50 -2.15 -12.55 2.29
N ARG A 51 -2.95 -13.15 1.39
CA ARG A 51 -2.43 -13.86 0.21
C ARG A 51 -1.73 -12.93 -0.79
N ILE A 52 -2.26 -11.72 -1.02
CA ILE A 52 -1.59 -10.70 -1.83
C ILE A 52 -0.24 -10.34 -1.23
N SER A 53 -0.19 -10.10 0.09
CA SER A 53 1.05 -9.82 0.81
C SER A 53 2.06 -10.96 0.65
N GLN A 54 1.61 -12.22 0.73
CA GLN A 54 2.46 -13.39 0.53
C GLN A 54 3.06 -13.43 -0.89
N TYR A 55 2.25 -13.24 -1.93
CA TYR A 55 2.75 -13.22 -3.30
C TYR A 55 3.74 -12.09 -3.56
N HIS A 56 3.55 -10.93 -2.92
CA HIS A 56 4.52 -9.85 -2.95
C HIS A 56 5.83 -10.25 -2.26
N ALA A 57 5.77 -10.83 -1.07
CA ALA A 57 6.95 -11.25 -0.31
C ALA A 57 7.78 -12.32 -1.06
N LEU A 58 7.12 -13.24 -1.76
CA LEU A 58 7.77 -14.31 -2.52
C LEU A 58 8.12 -13.92 -3.98
N ALA A 59 7.81 -12.69 -4.39
CA ALA A 59 7.95 -12.23 -5.78
C ALA A 59 7.19 -13.11 -6.80
N GLU A 60 6.08 -13.74 -6.39
CA GLU A 60 5.23 -14.60 -7.22
C GLU A 60 4.24 -13.78 -8.06
N TYR A 61 4.74 -12.79 -8.80
CA TYR A 61 3.93 -11.82 -9.52
C TYR A 61 2.95 -12.45 -10.53
N HIS A 62 3.26 -13.64 -11.06
CA HIS A 62 2.33 -14.34 -11.93
C HIS A 62 1.07 -14.77 -11.17
N GLN A 63 1.24 -15.40 -10.00
CA GLN A 63 0.15 -15.85 -9.15
C GLN A 63 -0.67 -14.65 -8.66
N LEU A 64 0.01 -13.56 -8.26
CA LEU A 64 -0.64 -12.31 -7.89
C LEU A 64 -1.52 -11.75 -9.01
N ILE A 65 -0.99 -11.66 -10.23
CA ILE A 65 -1.73 -11.12 -11.37
C ILE A 65 -2.97 -11.97 -11.69
N GLU A 66 -2.84 -13.30 -11.69
CA GLU A 66 -3.99 -14.18 -11.94
C GLU A 66 -5.02 -14.10 -10.81
N PHE A 67 -4.58 -14.02 -9.56
CA PHE A 67 -5.45 -13.85 -8.41
C PHE A 67 -6.27 -12.54 -8.47
N VAL A 68 -5.61 -11.42 -8.80
CA VAL A 68 -6.31 -10.13 -8.94
C VAL A 68 -7.27 -10.14 -10.13
N LYS A 69 -6.90 -10.76 -11.26
CA LYS A 69 -7.82 -10.93 -12.41
C LYS A 69 -9.06 -11.72 -12.02
N ASP A 70 -8.88 -12.78 -11.23
CA ASP A 70 -9.99 -13.60 -10.78
C ASP A 70 -10.91 -12.83 -9.85
N LYS A 71 -10.36 -12.08 -8.88
CA LYS A 71 -11.13 -11.17 -8.05
C LYS A 71 -11.97 -10.21 -8.89
N VAL A 72 -11.35 -9.51 -9.85
CA VAL A 72 -12.04 -8.57 -10.73
C VAL A 72 -13.16 -9.25 -11.52
N ARG A 73 -12.96 -10.49 -12.00
CA ARG A 73 -14.00 -11.24 -12.71
C ARG A 73 -15.21 -11.56 -11.83
N ASN A 74 -14.97 -11.87 -10.56
CA ASN A 74 -16.01 -12.30 -9.62
C ASN A 74 -16.58 -11.14 -8.78
N SER A 75 -16.01 -9.94 -8.87
CA SER A 75 -16.52 -8.73 -8.22
C SER A 75 -17.53 -7.98 -9.09
N ASP A 76 -18.53 -7.40 -8.44
CA ASP A 76 -19.46 -6.44 -9.03
C ASP A 76 -18.81 -5.06 -9.10
N VAL A 77 -18.00 -4.85 -10.14
CA VAL A 77 -17.33 -3.58 -10.41
C VAL A 77 -17.69 -3.07 -11.80
N ASP A 78 -17.79 -1.75 -11.91
CA ASP A 78 -18.12 -1.08 -13.16
C ASP A 78 -17.03 -1.30 -14.25
N PHE A 79 -17.41 -1.07 -15.50
CA PHE A 79 -16.55 -1.28 -16.66
C PHE A 79 -15.26 -0.44 -16.62
N VAL A 80 -15.35 0.81 -16.13
CA VAL A 80 -14.21 1.73 -16.08
C VAL A 80 -13.17 1.24 -15.08
N THR A 81 -13.62 0.86 -13.88
CA THR A 81 -12.77 0.26 -12.83
C THR A 81 -12.09 -1.01 -13.35
N ARG A 82 -12.86 -1.91 -13.97
CA ARG A 82 -12.35 -3.15 -14.58
C ARG A 82 -11.27 -2.86 -15.63
N GLN A 83 -11.51 -1.88 -16.50
CA GLN A 83 -10.56 -1.49 -17.55
C GLN A 83 -9.28 -0.88 -16.97
N ARG A 84 -9.40 -0.03 -15.94
CA ARG A 84 -8.27 0.61 -15.25
C ARG A 84 -7.38 -0.43 -14.59
N ILE A 85 -7.96 -1.36 -13.84
CA ILE A 85 -7.23 -2.47 -13.21
C ILE A 85 -6.57 -3.34 -14.29
N GLY A 86 -7.30 -3.69 -15.35
CA GLY A 86 -6.76 -4.48 -16.46
C GLY A 86 -5.55 -3.82 -17.16
N LYS A 87 -5.59 -2.51 -17.39
CA LYS A 87 -4.46 -1.74 -17.94
C LYS A 87 -3.26 -1.78 -16.98
N PHE A 88 -3.50 -1.58 -15.69
CA PHE A 88 -2.45 -1.62 -14.68
C PHE A 88 -1.75 -2.98 -14.62
N LEU A 89 -2.50 -4.09 -14.59
CA LEU A 89 -1.93 -5.44 -14.56
C LEU A 89 -1.10 -5.75 -15.81
N LYS A 90 -1.48 -5.23 -16.98
CA LYS A 90 -0.69 -5.36 -18.22
C LYS A 90 0.64 -4.62 -18.12
N MET A 91 0.63 -3.39 -17.59
CA MET A 91 1.84 -2.57 -17.41
C MET A 91 2.80 -3.15 -16.37
N LYS A 92 2.28 -3.75 -15.31
CA LYS A 92 3.09 -4.34 -14.23
C LYS A 92 3.48 -5.79 -14.47
N ARG A 93 3.12 -6.36 -15.61
CA ARG A 93 3.47 -7.74 -15.95
C ARG A 93 4.99 -7.86 -16.08
N PRO A 94 5.64 -8.80 -15.36
CA PRO A 94 7.06 -9.04 -15.52
C PRO A 94 7.43 -9.34 -16.98
N PRO A 95 8.57 -8.83 -17.48
CA PRO A 95 9.09 -9.18 -18.80
C PRO A 95 9.13 -10.69 -19.01
N SER A 96 8.86 -11.15 -20.23
CA SER A 96 8.84 -12.58 -20.59
C SER A 96 10.15 -13.29 -20.24
N VAL A 97 11.28 -12.59 -20.35
CA VAL A 97 12.63 -13.09 -20.02
C VAL A 97 12.76 -13.49 -18.55
N LEU A 98 12.10 -12.80 -17.63
CA LEU A 98 12.12 -13.14 -16.20
C LEU A 98 11.37 -14.45 -15.91
N ARG A 99 10.44 -14.87 -16.77
CA ARG A 99 9.76 -16.16 -16.57
C ARG A 99 10.74 -17.31 -16.66
N THR A 100 11.66 -17.28 -17.62
CA THR A 100 12.66 -18.32 -17.85
C THR A 100 13.70 -18.39 -16.73
N LEU A 101 13.96 -17.26 -16.05
CA LEU A 101 14.90 -17.20 -14.93
C LEU A 101 14.25 -17.66 -13.62
N LEU A 102 12.99 -17.28 -13.39
CA LEU A 102 12.26 -17.62 -12.17
C LEU A 102 11.74 -19.07 -12.18
N THR A 103 11.51 -19.69 -13.35
CA THR A 103 11.18 -21.13 -13.45
C THR A 103 12.40 -22.04 -13.32
N LYS A 104 13.63 -21.48 -13.30
CA LYS A 104 14.88 -22.26 -13.24
C LYS A 104 15.37 -22.55 -11.81
N LYS A 105 14.63 -22.13 -10.77
CA LYS A 105 14.66 -22.73 -9.43
C LYS A 105 13.70 -23.94 -9.51
N GLU A 106 14.10 -25.21 -9.48
CA GLU A 106 15.17 -25.89 -8.77
C GLU A 106 15.71 -27.05 -9.61
N LYS A 107 17.01 -27.03 -9.96
CA LYS A 107 17.83 -28.23 -10.19
C LYS A 107 19.26 -27.91 -9.78
N HIS A 108 19.45 -27.65 -8.49
CA HIS A 108 20.77 -27.85 -7.90
C HIS A 108 20.69 -29.02 -6.93
N LYS A 109 21.69 -29.88 -7.12
CA LYS A 109 21.89 -31.26 -6.70
C LYS A 109 21.92 -31.45 -5.18
#